data_AF-A0A137QW06-F1
#
_entry.id   AF-A0A137QW06-F1
#
_cell.length_a   1.000
_cell.length_b   1.000
_cell.length_c   1.000
_cell.angle_alpha   90.00
_cell.angle_beta   90.00
_cell.angle_gamma   90.00
#
_symmetry.space_group_name_H-M   'P 1'
#
loop_
_entity.id
_entity.type
_entity.pdbx_description
1 polymer ?
#
loop_
_entity_poly.entity_id
_entity_poly.type
_entity_poly.pdbx_seq_one_letter_code
_entity_poly.pdbx_strand_id
1 'polypeptide(L)' 'MGDTPLHPKLFWWYLGFYFDRQLTFHEHVQYYSTKAISMVHTMGMLGNSLRGLSPRQKQLLYRSCMVPIAIYGFHL' A
#
# COMPACT_ATOMS: atom_id res chain seq x y z
N MET A 1 -36.63 -15.10 13.93
CA MET A 1 -35.62 -15.86 13.16
C MET A 1 -34.53 -14.88 12.75
N GLY A 2 -33.47 -14.72 13.54
CA GLY A 2 -32.48 -13.68 13.28
C GLY A 2 -31.18 -13.76 14.10
N ASP A 3 -30.83 -14.94 14.63
CA ASP A 3 -29.65 -15.09 15.48
C ASP A 3 -28.52 -15.76 14.68
N THR A 4 -28.03 -15.08 13.64
CA THR A 4 -26.74 -15.47 13.06
C THR A 4 -25.65 -14.85 13.95
N PRO A 5 -24.84 -15.65 14.65
CA PRO A 5 -23.80 -15.10 15.52
C PRO A 5 -22.82 -14.29 14.67
N LEU A 6 -22.70 -13.00 15.00
CA LEU A 6 -21.75 -12.11 14.33
C LEU A 6 -20.33 -12.57 14.69
N HIS A 7 -19.68 -13.25 13.76
CA HIS A 7 -18.27 -13.61 13.89
C HIS A 7 -17.43 -12.34 13.77
N PRO A 8 -16.51 -12.06 14.71
CA PRO A 8 -15.63 -10.92 14.61
C PRO A 8 -14.72 -11.10 13.39
N LYS A 9 -14.91 -10.27 12.36
CA LYS A 9 -13.95 -10.16 11.27
C LYS A 9 -12.63 -9.64 11.83
N LEU A 10 -11.54 -10.33 11.50
CA LEU A 10 -10.19 -9.91 11.88
C LEU A 10 -9.86 -8.52 11.31
N PHE A 11 -10.29 -8.25 10.07
CA PHE A 11 -9.96 -7.02 9.35
C PHE A 11 -11.18 -6.42 8.70
N TRP A 12 -11.26 -5.09 8.70
CA TRP A 12 -12.34 -4.33 8.09
C TRP A 12 -11.79 -3.48 6.94
N TRP A 13 -12.36 -3.66 5.75
CA TRP A 13 -12.06 -2.80 4.62
C TRP A 13 -13.07 -1.66 4.57
N TYR A 14 -12.61 -0.44 4.79
CA TYR A 14 -13.47 0.74 4.75
C TYR A 14 -12.79 1.86 3.96
N LEU A 15 -13.49 2.35 2.92
CA LEU A 15 -13.04 3.46 2.07
C LEU A 15 -11.64 3.28 1.45
N GLY A 16 -11.22 2.02 1.20
CA GLY A 16 -9.90 1.70 0.67
C GLY A 16 -8.84 1.35 1.74
N PHE A 17 -9.14 1.55 3.02
CA PHE A 17 -8.24 1.27 4.14
C PHE A 17 -8.53 -0.08 4.79
N TYR A 18 -7.48 -0.72 5.28
CA TYR A 18 -7.56 -1.92 6.10
C TYR A 18 -7.42 -1.54 7.57
N PHE A 19 -8.48 -1.78 8.33
CA PHE A 19 -8.52 -1.56 9.76
C PHE A 19 -8.44 -2.89 10.48
N ASP A 20 -7.46 -3.01 11.37
CA ASP A 20 -7.40 -4.10 12.32
C ASP A 20 -8.37 -3.85 13.48
N ARG A 21 -8.72 -4.89 14.25
CA ARG A 21 -9.68 -4.82 15.35
C ARG A 21 -9.28 -3.81 16.45
N GLN A 22 -7.99 -3.50 16.55
CA GLN A 22 -7.45 -2.49 17.46
C GLN A 22 -7.30 -1.10 16.83
N LEU A 23 -7.84 -0.88 15.63
CA LEU A 23 -7.58 0.32 14.80
C LEU A 23 -6.08 0.57 14.54
N THR A 24 -5.26 -0.48 14.68
CA THR A 24 -3.84 -0.42 14.39
C THR A 24 -3.62 -0.55 12.89
N PHE A 25 -2.95 0.43 12.29
CA PHE A 25 -2.70 0.48 10.84
C PHE A 25 -1.51 -0.41 10.42
N HIS A 26 -1.05 -1.32 11.28
CA HIS A 26 0.12 -2.17 11.01
C HIS A 26 -0.04 -2.98 9.73
N GLU A 27 -1.17 -3.64 9.54
CA GLU A 27 -1.41 -4.43 8.33
C GLU A 27 -1.52 -3.57 7.08
N HIS A 28 -2.16 -2.40 7.19
CA HIS A 28 -2.24 -1.44 6.10
C HIS A 28 -0.84 -0.97 5.69
N VAL A 29 -0.01 -0.56 6.66
CA VAL A 29 1.37 -0.15 6.44
C VAL A 29 2.19 -1.30 5.86
N GLN A 30 2.05 -2.52 6.37
CA GLN A 30 2.78 -3.70 5.88
C GLN A 30 2.37 -4.07 4.45
N TYR A 31 1.08 -4.06 4.14
CA TYR A 31 0.54 -4.35 2.81
C TYR A 31 1.07 -3.34 1.79
N TYR A 32 0.89 -2.06 2.07
CA TYR A 32 1.33 -1.01 1.16
C TYR A 32 2.86 -0.89 1.08
N SER A 33 3.61 -1.19 2.15
CA SER A 33 5.08 -1.26 2.11
C SER A 33 5.56 -2.41 1.23
N THR A 34 4.93 -3.58 1.32
CA THR A 34 5.25 -4.72 0.45
C THR A 34 4.95 -4.38 -1.02
N LYS A 35 3.81 -3.73 -1.25
CA LYS A 35 3.40 -3.26 -2.58
C LYS A 35 4.38 -2.21 -3.14
N ALA A 36 4.84 -1.30 -2.29
CA ALA A 36 5.88 -0.33 -2.59
C ALA A 36 7.19 -1.01 -2.98
N ILE A 37 7.71 -1.90 -2.14
CA ILE A 37 8.96 -2.63 -2.41
C ILE A 37 8.87 -3.39 -3.75
N SER A 38 7.78 -4.12 -3.98
CA SER A 38 7.53 -4.80 -5.25
C SER A 38 7.53 -3.83 -6.45
N MET A 39 6.97 -2.63 -6.27
CA MET A 39 6.96 -1.59 -7.30
C MET A 39 8.37 -1.02 -7.56
N VAL A 40 9.21 -0.86 -6.54
CA VAL A 40 10.63 -0.47 -6.72
C VAL A 40 11.39 -1.54 -7.48
N HIS A 41 11.20 -2.82 -7.15
CA HIS A 41 11.85 -3.92 -7.86
C HIS A 41 11.42 -3.98 -9.33
N THR A 42 10.12 -3.85 -9.61
CA THR A 42 9.62 -3.83 -11.00
C THR A 42 10.09 -2.58 -11.75
N MET A 43 10.17 -1.41 -11.10
CA MET A 43 10.78 -0.21 -11.66
C MET A 43 12.28 -0.39 -11.96
N GLY A 44 13.01 -1.10 -11.10
CA GLY A 44 14.40 -1.46 -11.33
C GLY A 44 14.56 -2.36 -12.56
N MET A 45 13.72 -3.40 -12.67
CA MET A 45 13.68 -4.29 -13.83
C MET A 45 13.31 -3.56 -15.13
N LEU A 46 12.26 -2.73 -15.10
CA LEU A 46 11.85 -1.89 -16.23
C LEU A 46 12.94 -0.88 -16.62
N GLY A 47 13.60 -0.32 -15.62
CA GLY A 47 14.71 0.62 -15.80
C GLY A 47 15.97 0.00 -16.40
N ASN A 48 16.13 -1.32 -16.28
CA ASN A 48 17.21 -2.09 -16.90
C ASN A 48 16.79 -2.73 -18.24
N SER A 49 15.56 -2.51 -18.71
CA SER A 49 15.13 -2.87 -20.06
C SER A 49 15.81 -1.96 -21.10
N LEU A 50 15.86 -2.39 -22.38
CA LEU A 50 16.59 -1.79 -23.51
C LEU A 50 16.52 -0.25 -23.68
N ARG A 51 15.57 0.45 -23.02
CA ARG A 51 15.43 1.92 -23.03
C ARG A 51 15.35 2.59 -21.66
N GLY A 52 15.39 1.81 -20.58
CA GLY A 52 15.36 2.25 -19.18
C GLY A 52 14.30 3.28 -18.79
N LEU A 53 14.35 3.70 -17.52
CA LEU A 53 13.53 4.78 -16.99
C LEU A 53 14.44 5.99 -16.72
N SER A 54 14.10 7.14 -17.30
CA SER A 54 14.80 8.38 -17.04
C SER A 54 14.70 8.77 -15.54
N PRO A 55 15.68 9.49 -14.98
CA PRO A 55 15.63 9.96 -13.59
C PRO A 55 14.32 10.71 -13.25
N ARG A 56 13.80 11.49 -14.21
CA ARG A 56 12.54 12.24 -14.07
C ARG A 56 11.32 11.31 -13.97
N GLN A 57 11.28 10.22 -14.73
CA GLN A 57 10.19 9.23 -14.64
C GLN A 57 10.25 8.46 -13.32
N LYS A 58 11.46 8.11 -12.84
CA LYS A 58 11.63 7.47 -11.52
C LYS A 58 11.14 8.38 -10.39
N GLN A 59 11.47 9.68 -10.43
CA GLN A 59 11.01 10.65 -9.46
C GLN A 59 9.49 10.85 -9.49
N LEU A 60 8.89 10.91 -10.68
CA LEU A 60 7.43 11.01 -10.83
C LEU A 60 6.72 9.80 -10.23
N LEU A 61 7.19 8.59 -10.53
CA LEU A 61 6.64 7.35 -9.98
C LEU A 61 6.75 7.28 -8.45
N TYR A 62 7.88 7.70 -7.89
CA TYR A 62 8.04 7.80 -6.44
C TYR A 62 7.03 8.80 -5.83
N ARG A 63 6.89 9.99 -6.42
CA ARG A 63 5.96 11.02 -5.94
C ARG A 63 4.48 10.63 -6.09
N SER A 64 4.11 9.89 -7.13
CA SER A 64 2.72 9.49 -7.35
C SER A 64 2.32 8.27 -6.53
N CYS A 65 3.25 7.35 -6.25
CA CYS A 65 2.91 6.06 -5.65
C CYS A 65 3.42 5.91 -4.22
N MET A 66 4.64 6.35 -3.92
CA MET A 66 5.26 6.17 -2.59
C MET A 66 4.86 7.28 -1.63
N VAL A 67 4.86 8.53 -2.10
CA VAL A 67 4.56 9.69 -1.26
C VAL A 67 3.13 9.63 -0.69
N PRO A 68 2.08 9.26 -1.45
CA PRO A 68 0.75 9.11 -0.86
C PRO A 68 0.73 7.97 0.18
N ILE A 69 1.34 6.82 -0.12
CA ILE A 69 1.41 5.69 0.83
C ILE A 69 2.09 6.11 2.15
N ALA A 70 3.20 6.82 2.06
CA ALA A 70 3.95 7.30 3.22
C ALA A 70 3.19 8.38 3.99
N ILE A 71 2.58 9.35 3.31
CA ILE A 71 1.83 10.44 3.94
C ILE A 71 0.55 9.91 4.60
N TYR A 72 -0.19 9.01 3.94
CA TYR A 72 -1.40 8.40 4.51
C TYR A 72 -1.08 7.48 5.70
N GLY A 73 0.08 6.82 5.72
CA GLY A 73 0.54 6.03 6.88
C GLY A 73 1.14 6.86 8.03
N PHE A 74 1.60 8.09 7.76
CA PHE A 74 2.20 8.98 8.75
C PHE A 74 1.19 9.93 9.42
N HIS A 75 0.05 10.18 8.80
CA HIS A 75 -1.05 10.99 9.36
C HIS A 75 -1.94 10.18 10.32
N LEU A 76 -1.34 9.50 11.30
CA LEU A 76 -2.05 8.95 12.46
C LEU A 76 -1.26 9.17 13.75
#